data_AF-A0A016UL97-F1
#
_entry.id   AF-A0A016UL97-F1
#
_cell.length_a   1.000
_cell.length_b   1.000
_cell.length_c   1.000
_cell.angle_alpha   90.00
_cell.angle_beta   90.00
_cell.angle_gamma   90.00
#
_symmetry.space_group_name_H-M   'P 1'
#
loop_
_entity.id
_entity.type
_entity.pdbx_description
1 polymer ?
#
loop_
_entity_poly.entity_id
_entity_poly.type
_entity_poly.pdbx_seq_one_letter_code
_entity_poly.pdbx_strand_id
1 'polypeptide(L)'
;MNCKRRLTPSLIAYCLLPLIQLTISIGLILLAVLRLRELFQDRLLSNSLIDFEKPDGPLPLDEENESSRTLKIRSAISVLIPAAFQCVAAVAGFWPLARENRRYYQCIHITFCSLAVLQWLPSVHAVAIELNQTFVQMHEWYQMSSYLIYVILLCAAAFGAVILPSITLCIAATQLLPYSRQLKGDVIGVCLALGTALIAATVCCFSGYATSRSLTNVTQWKASPVVANQSALYSFALKEVIVASYVLLASVFFFVSAVQRNQSLVIASAIIQIICVLALGQLLSPSRLAAVLVNSRVLAIDNSIYPVAQVNVVLLYAFIIALLFLISVQFITTIISLRSHSTPTASAPTLEYPQQRTSF
;
A
#
# COMPACT_ATOMS: atom_id res chain seq x y z
N MET A 1 32.48 31.97 -6.55
CA MET A 1 33.13 30.71 -7.01
C MET A 1 32.07 29.78 -7.59
N ASN A 2 31.95 29.72 -8.91
CA ASN A 2 31.02 28.84 -9.62
C ASN A 2 31.61 27.42 -9.69
N CYS A 3 31.36 26.61 -8.67
CA CYS A 3 31.60 25.17 -8.76
C CYS A 3 30.52 24.59 -9.68
N LYS A 4 30.81 24.40 -10.98
CA LYS A 4 29.95 23.65 -11.90
C LYS A 4 29.74 22.25 -11.29
N ARG A 5 28.58 21.99 -10.68
CA ARG A 5 28.17 20.64 -10.26
C ARG A 5 28.29 19.74 -11.49
N ARG A 6 29.31 18.87 -11.52
CA ARG A 6 29.34 17.78 -12.49
C ARG A 6 28.19 16.86 -12.13
N LEU A 7 27.16 16.84 -12.96
CA LEU A 7 26.10 15.85 -12.89
C LEU A 7 26.75 14.48 -13.07
N THR A 8 26.84 13.72 -11.99
CA THR A 8 27.27 12.33 -12.05
C THR A 8 26.15 11.51 -12.70
N PRO A 9 26.48 10.44 -13.45
CA PRO A 9 25.47 9.56 -14.05
C PRO A 9 24.47 9.03 -13.03
N SER A 10 24.90 8.84 -11.78
CA SER A 10 24.05 8.42 -10.67
C SER A 10 23.06 9.49 -10.20
N LEU A 11 23.43 10.77 -10.24
CA LEU A 11 22.53 11.88 -9.95
C LEU A 11 21.45 12.02 -11.03
N ILE A 12 21.83 11.81 -12.30
CA ILE A 12 20.90 11.81 -13.44
C ILE A 12 19.91 10.65 -13.30
N ALA A 13 20.41 9.44 -13.03
CA ALA A 13 19.58 8.26 -12.82
C ALA A 13 18.60 8.43 -11.63
N TYR A 14 19.04 9.06 -10.54
CA TYR A 14 18.13 9.37 -9.43
C TYR A 14 17.05 10.37 -9.83
N CYS A 15 17.39 11.48 -10.51
CA CYS A 15 16.41 12.50 -10.89
C CYS A 15 15.34 11.99 -11.86
N LEU A 16 15.61 10.91 -12.61
CA LEU A 16 14.60 10.24 -13.42
C LEU A 16 13.48 9.61 -12.56
N LEU A 17 13.78 9.12 -11.35
CA LEU A 17 12.77 8.48 -10.50
C LEU A 17 11.68 9.47 -10.03
N PRO A 18 12.01 10.65 -9.43
CA PRO A 18 11.02 11.68 -9.15
C PRO A 18 10.32 12.21 -10.40
N LEU A 19 10.98 12.28 -11.54
CA LEU A 19 10.34 12.70 -12.80
C LEU A 19 9.26 11.71 -13.23
N ILE A 20 9.56 10.41 -13.21
CA ILE A 20 8.60 9.35 -13.50
C ILE A 20 7.44 9.42 -12.48
N GLN A 21 7.76 9.55 -11.18
CA GLN A 21 6.77 9.69 -10.12
C GLN A 21 5.83 10.89 -10.36
N LEU A 22 6.38 12.03 -10.79
CA LEU A 22 5.61 13.23 -11.14
C LEU A 22 4.69 12.98 -12.33
N THR A 23 5.22 12.43 -13.43
CA THR A 23 4.42 12.17 -14.64
C THR A 23 3.26 11.22 -14.39
N ILE A 24 3.47 10.16 -13.60
CA ILE A 24 2.42 9.21 -13.22
C ILE A 24 1.35 9.92 -12.39
N SER A 25 1.75 10.70 -11.37
CA SER A 25 0.80 11.40 -10.51
C SER A 25 -0.05 12.43 -11.26
N ILE A 26 0.55 13.22 -12.16
CA ILE A 26 -0.19 14.17 -13.02
C ILE A 26 -1.12 13.42 -13.97
N GLY A 27 -0.64 12.34 -14.59
CA GLY A 27 -1.45 11.50 -15.48
C GLY A 27 -2.69 10.92 -14.77
N LEU A 28 -2.52 10.43 -13.54
CA LEU A 28 -3.63 9.89 -12.73
C LEU A 28 -4.62 10.98 -12.30
N ILE A 29 -4.16 12.19 -11.97
CA ILE A 29 -5.04 13.34 -11.70
C ILE A 29 -5.84 13.71 -12.95
N LEU A 30 -5.18 13.85 -14.10
CA LEU A 30 -5.85 14.20 -15.36
C LEU A 30 -6.89 13.15 -15.73
N LEU A 31 -6.56 11.87 -15.62
CA LEU A 31 -7.47 10.77 -15.89
C LEU A 31 -8.67 10.78 -14.92
N ALA A 32 -8.44 11.01 -13.64
CA ALA A 32 -9.52 11.13 -12.64
C ALA A 32 -10.44 12.33 -12.94
N VAL A 33 -9.89 13.49 -13.32
CA VAL A 33 -10.67 14.69 -13.65
C VAL A 33 -11.47 14.52 -14.94
N LEU A 34 -10.86 13.97 -16.00
CA LEU A 34 -11.57 13.67 -17.25
C LEU A 34 -12.72 12.70 -17.00
N ARG A 35 -12.47 11.65 -16.21
CA ARG A 35 -13.48 10.67 -15.85
C ARG A 35 -14.61 11.25 -15.01
N LEU A 36 -14.30 12.11 -14.04
CA LEU A 36 -15.32 12.83 -13.27
C LEU A 36 -16.15 13.73 -14.18
N ARG A 37 -15.51 14.44 -15.11
CA ARG A 37 -16.21 15.29 -16.08
C ARG A 37 -17.21 14.49 -16.92
N GLU A 38 -16.81 13.34 -17.45
CA GLU A 38 -17.71 12.44 -18.20
C GLU A 38 -18.89 11.99 -17.32
N LEU A 39 -18.60 11.53 -16.09
CA LEU A 39 -19.63 11.10 -15.14
C LEU A 39 -20.61 12.21 -14.74
N PHE A 40 -20.19 13.47 -14.74
CA PHE A 40 -21.05 14.62 -14.44
C PHE A 40 -21.81 15.16 -15.67
N GLN A 41 -21.41 14.77 -16.88
CA GLN A 41 -22.14 15.10 -18.11
C GLN A 41 -23.37 14.21 -18.32
N ASP A 42 -23.39 13.02 -17.70
CA ASP A 42 -24.56 12.14 -17.70
C ASP A 42 -25.73 12.75 -16.92
N ARG A 43 -26.93 12.72 -17.51
CA ARG A 43 -28.17 13.27 -16.93
C ARG A 43 -28.40 12.71 -15.51
N LEU A 44 -28.85 13.56 -14.58
CA LEU A 44 -29.31 13.11 -13.26
C LEU A 44 -30.58 12.26 -13.48
N LEU A 45 -30.51 10.98 -13.12
CA LEU A 45 -31.63 10.03 -13.27
C LEU A 45 -32.60 10.10 -12.09
N SER A 46 -32.14 10.52 -10.91
CA SER A 46 -32.96 10.77 -9.73
C SER A 46 -32.59 12.10 -9.05
N ASN A 47 -33.55 12.63 -8.28
CA ASN A 47 -33.37 13.79 -7.40
C ASN A 47 -33.22 13.34 -5.93
N SER A 48 -32.59 12.19 -5.68
CA SER A 48 -32.38 11.69 -4.32
C SER A 48 -31.06 12.23 -3.75
N LEU A 49 -31.10 12.62 -2.47
CA LEU A 49 -29.89 12.99 -1.72
C LEU A 49 -29.29 11.72 -1.11
N ILE A 50 -27.97 11.55 -1.25
CA ILE A 50 -27.24 10.43 -0.66
C ILE A 50 -26.91 10.75 0.81
N ASP A 51 -27.07 9.77 1.69
CA ASP A 51 -26.69 9.90 3.11
C ASP A 51 -25.16 10.05 3.24
N PHE A 52 -24.73 11.12 3.93
CA PHE A 52 -23.32 11.42 4.16
C PHE A 52 -22.62 10.41 5.07
N GLU A 53 -23.33 9.76 5.98
CA GLU A 53 -22.76 8.79 6.94
C GLU A 53 -22.79 7.36 6.40
N LYS A 54 -23.79 7.02 5.59
CA LYS A 54 -23.95 5.71 4.95
C LYS A 54 -24.29 5.85 3.46
N PRO A 55 -23.31 6.26 2.64
CA PRO A 55 -23.52 6.38 1.19
C PRO A 55 -23.81 5.03 0.51
N ASP A 56 -23.46 3.92 1.17
CA ASP A 56 -23.62 2.53 0.71
C ASP A 56 -24.86 1.83 1.34
N GLY A 57 -25.89 2.58 1.76
CA GLY A 57 -27.12 2.03 2.34
C GLY A 57 -27.80 0.97 1.43
N PRO A 58 -28.73 0.15 1.97
CA PRO A 58 -29.40 -0.88 1.18
C PRO A 58 -30.27 -0.22 0.11
N LEU A 59 -29.73 -0.06 -1.09
CA LEU A 59 -30.45 0.43 -2.26
C LEU A 59 -31.28 -0.75 -2.82
N PRO A 60 -32.58 -0.55 -3.10
CA PRO A 60 -33.43 -1.57 -3.69
C PRO A 60 -32.87 -2.04 -5.05
N LEU A 61 -33.18 -3.28 -5.43
CA LEU A 61 -32.66 -3.99 -6.60
C LEU A 61 -32.87 -3.28 -7.95
N ASP A 62 -33.80 -2.31 -8.03
CA ASP A 62 -34.06 -1.52 -9.25
C ASP A 62 -33.05 -0.35 -9.45
N GLU A 63 -32.14 -0.10 -8.50
CA GLU A 63 -31.14 0.99 -8.50
C GLU A 63 -29.69 0.51 -8.73
N GLU A 64 -29.51 -0.64 -9.40
CA GLU A 64 -28.18 -1.16 -9.78
C GLU A 64 -27.32 -0.13 -10.54
N ASN A 65 -27.96 0.72 -11.34
CA ASN A 65 -27.29 1.80 -12.08
C ASN A 65 -26.80 2.94 -11.18
N GLU A 66 -27.52 3.28 -10.10
CA GLU A 66 -27.11 4.35 -9.17
C GLU A 66 -25.98 3.90 -8.25
N SER A 67 -26.06 2.67 -7.71
CA SER A 67 -24.96 2.08 -6.93
C SER A 67 -23.66 1.98 -7.75
N SER A 68 -23.76 1.63 -9.05
CA SER A 68 -22.63 1.63 -9.98
C SER A 68 -22.04 3.03 -10.19
N ARG A 69 -22.88 4.06 -10.34
CA ARG A 69 -22.42 5.46 -10.54
C ARG A 69 -21.73 6.02 -9.30
N THR A 70 -22.30 5.79 -8.11
CA THR A 70 -21.69 6.21 -6.83
C THR A 70 -20.33 5.55 -6.63
N LEU A 71 -20.19 4.26 -6.95
CA LEU A 71 -18.89 3.58 -6.90
C LEU A 71 -17.89 4.19 -7.89
N LYS A 72 -18.30 4.48 -9.13
CA LYS A 72 -17.43 5.11 -10.14
C LYS A 72 -16.93 6.48 -9.68
N ILE A 73 -17.80 7.31 -9.10
CA ILE A 73 -17.44 8.62 -8.54
C ILE A 73 -16.46 8.45 -7.37
N ARG A 74 -16.76 7.56 -6.42
CA ARG A 74 -15.90 7.27 -5.27
C ARG A 74 -14.51 6.81 -5.70
N SER A 75 -14.45 5.90 -6.67
CA SER A 75 -13.21 5.41 -7.26
C SER A 75 -12.40 6.55 -7.91
N ALA A 76 -13.02 7.38 -8.73
CA ALA A 76 -12.34 8.51 -9.37
C ALA A 76 -11.83 9.55 -8.37
N ILE A 77 -12.62 9.89 -7.33
CA ILE A 77 -12.21 10.83 -6.28
C ILE A 77 -11.10 10.23 -5.39
N SER A 78 -11.15 8.92 -5.11
CA SER A 78 -10.16 8.25 -4.25
C SER A 78 -8.72 8.45 -4.73
N VAL A 79 -8.52 8.62 -6.04
CA VAL A 79 -7.22 8.80 -6.69
C VAL A 79 -6.64 10.22 -6.49
N LEU A 80 -7.47 11.24 -6.27
CA LEU A 80 -7.03 12.64 -6.29
C LEU A 80 -6.08 12.98 -5.14
N ILE A 81 -6.46 12.63 -3.90
CA ILE A 81 -5.67 12.89 -2.70
C ILE A 81 -4.29 12.20 -2.73
N PRO A 82 -4.20 10.87 -2.94
CA PRO A 82 -2.90 10.20 -3.00
C PRO A 82 -2.03 10.71 -4.15
N ALA A 83 -2.62 11.02 -5.31
CA ALA A 83 -1.87 11.59 -6.43
C ALA A 83 -1.34 13.00 -6.13
N ALA A 84 -2.10 13.84 -5.41
CA ALA A 84 -1.63 15.15 -4.96
C ALA A 84 -0.44 15.02 -3.97
N PHE A 85 -0.52 14.09 -3.01
CA PHE A 85 0.62 13.79 -2.13
C PHE A 85 1.83 13.28 -2.92
N GLN A 86 1.60 12.42 -3.92
CA GLN A 86 2.65 11.91 -4.78
C GLN A 86 3.30 13.01 -5.64
N CYS A 87 2.53 14.00 -6.10
CA CYS A 87 3.03 15.21 -6.79
C CYS A 87 3.95 16.01 -5.88
N VAL A 88 3.50 16.36 -4.67
CA VAL A 88 4.30 17.12 -3.69
C VAL A 88 5.58 16.36 -3.35
N ALA A 89 5.46 15.06 -3.12
CA ALA A 89 6.62 14.19 -2.91
C ALA A 89 7.58 14.23 -4.11
N ALA A 90 7.09 14.10 -5.34
CA ALA A 90 7.92 14.07 -6.53
C ALA A 90 8.68 15.39 -6.74
N VAL A 91 8.03 16.53 -6.53
CA VAL A 91 8.68 17.86 -6.58
C VAL A 91 9.78 17.96 -5.52
N ALA A 92 9.49 17.55 -4.29
CA ALA A 92 10.49 17.49 -3.22
C ALA A 92 11.58 16.44 -3.48
N GLY A 93 11.32 15.44 -4.32
CA GLY A 93 12.25 14.39 -4.75
C GLY A 93 13.46 14.93 -5.52
N PHE A 94 13.37 16.13 -6.09
CA PHE A 94 14.51 16.83 -6.70
C PHE A 94 15.45 17.49 -5.67
N TRP A 95 15.32 17.16 -4.38
CA TRP A 95 16.17 17.67 -3.30
C TRP A 95 17.69 17.62 -3.57
N PRO A 96 18.29 16.64 -4.29
CA PRO A 96 19.73 16.67 -4.57
C PRO A 96 20.15 17.84 -5.46
N LEU A 97 19.23 18.36 -6.28
CA LEU A 97 19.46 19.53 -7.13
C LEU A 97 19.32 20.84 -6.36
N ALA A 98 18.67 20.85 -5.20
CA ALA A 98 18.55 22.04 -4.37
C ALA A 98 19.95 22.54 -3.92
N ARG A 99 20.15 23.87 -3.99
CA ARG A 99 21.37 24.53 -3.51
C ARG A 99 21.33 24.78 -2.01
N GLU A 100 20.15 25.12 -1.51
CA GLU A 100 19.87 25.41 -0.10
C GLU A 100 18.74 24.49 0.39
N ASN A 101 18.62 24.31 1.72
CA ASN A 101 17.53 23.55 2.35
C ASN A 101 17.35 22.11 1.87
N ARG A 102 18.41 21.47 1.35
CA ARG A 102 18.42 20.08 0.85
C ARG A 102 17.76 19.08 1.81
N ARG A 103 18.05 19.19 3.12
CA ARG A 103 17.46 18.34 4.16
C ARG A 103 15.96 18.54 4.35
N TYR A 104 15.47 19.77 4.24
CA TYR A 104 14.03 20.05 4.35
C TYR A 104 13.26 19.41 3.20
N TYR A 105 13.73 19.58 1.96
CA TYR A 105 13.12 18.91 0.80
C TYR A 105 13.16 17.38 0.91
N GLN A 106 14.27 16.83 1.42
CA GLN A 106 14.40 15.39 1.67
C GLN A 106 13.39 14.89 2.72
N CYS A 107 13.19 15.62 3.82
CA CYS A 107 12.17 15.28 4.82
C CYS A 107 10.75 15.39 4.24
N ILE A 108 10.44 16.46 3.51
CA ILE A 108 9.15 16.63 2.82
C ILE A 108 8.90 15.45 1.87
N HIS A 109 9.91 15.06 1.08
CA HIS A 109 9.80 13.92 0.17
C HIS A 109 9.47 12.62 0.91
N ILE A 110 10.17 12.31 2.00
CA ILE A 110 9.92 11.11 2.82
C ILE A 110 8.51 11.12 3.41
N THR A 111 8.08 12.25 3.98
CA THR A 111 6.75 12.38 4.58
C THR A 111 5.64 12.21 3.56
N PHE A 112 5.70 12.94 2.44
CA PHE A 112 4.66 12.86 1.41
C PHE A 112 4.68 11.54 0.63
N CYS A 113 5.84 10.89 0.43
CA CYS A 113 5.88 9.52 -0.09
C CYS A 113 5.19 8.55 0.87
N SER A 114 5.42 8.67 2.18
CA SER A 114 4.78 7.82 3.20
C SER A 114 3.26 7.98 3.19
N LEU A 115 2.78 9.23 3.15
CA LEU A 115 1.34 9.54 3.05
C LEU A 115 0.74 9.05 1.74
N ALA A 116 1.43 9.23 0.62
CA ALA A 116 0.98 8.75 -0.69
C ALA A 116 0.81 7.23 -0.69
N VAL A 117 1.81 6.47 -0.21
CA VAL A 117 1.75 5.00 -0.14
C VAL A 117 0.54 4.55 0.69
N LEU A 118 0.33 5.14 1.88
CA LEU A 118 -0.81 4.79 2.74
C LEU A 118 -2.17 5.08 2.08
N GLN A 119 -2.29 6.17 1.33
CA GLN A 119 -3.53 6.56 0.66
C GLN A 119 -3.75 5.83 -0.66
N TRP A 120 -2.70 5.33 -1.31
CA TRP A 120 -2.83 4.53 -2.52
C TRP A 120 -3.38 3.13 -2.27
N LEU A 121 -3.06 2.48 -1.14
CA LEU A 121 -3.58 1.15 -0.81
C LEU A 121 -5.13 1.06 -0.86
N PRO A 122 -5.91 1.93 -0.18
CA PRO A 122 -7.37 1.92 -0.29
C PRO A 122 -7.88 2.38 -1.67
N SER A 123 -7.12 3.21 -2.39
CA SER A 123 -7.52 3.72 -3.72
C SER A 123 -7.38 2.65 -4.81
N VAL A 124 -6.29 1.87 -4.78
CA VAL A 124 -6.11 0.68 -5.64
C VAL A 124 -7.25 -0.32 -5.41
N HIS A 125 -7.64 -0.52 -4.16
CA HIS A 125 -8.79 -1.36 -3.82
C HIS A 125 -10.11 -0.82 -4.41
N ALA A 126 -10.37 0.48 -4.32
CA ALA A 126 -11.58 1.09 -4.88
C ALA A 126 -11.66 0.91 -6.41
N VAL A 127 -10.56 1.17 -7.12
CA VAL A 127 -10.48 0.98 -8.57
C VAL A 127 -10.60 -0.50 -8.96
N ALA A 128 -10.02 -1.41 -8.17
CA ALA A 128 -10.11 -2.84 -8.42
C ALA A 128 -11.55 -3.38 -8.27
N ILE A 129 -12.28 -2.93 -7.25
CA ILE A 129 -13.70 -3.29 -7.06
C ILE A 129 -14.54 -2.78 -8.23
N GLU A 130 -14.34 -1.53 -8.65
CA GLU A 130 -15.04 -0.98 -9.79
C GLU A 130 -14.75 -1.74 -11.09
N LEU A 131 -13.48 -2.08 -11.30
CA LEU A 131 -12.94 -3.10 -12.20
C LEU A 131 -13.88 -4.30 -12.32
N ASN A 132 -13.95 -5.00 -11.20
CA ASN A 132 -14.66 -6.24 -11.05
C ASN A 132 -16.17 -6.08 -11.22
N GLN A 133 -16.77 -5.05 -10.62
CA GLN A 133 -18.22 -4.83 -10.73
C GLN A 133 -18.62 -4.56 -12.18
N THR A 134 -17.88 -3.72 -12.89
CA THR A 134 -18.21 -3.33 -14.27
C THR A 134 -18.05 -4.51 -15.22
N PHE A 135 -16.92 -5.22 -15.18
CA PHE A 135 -16.62 -6.24 -16.19
C PHE A 135 -17.09 -7.64 -15.80
N VAL A 136 -17.04 -8.02 -14.52
CA VAL A 136 -17.37 -9.38 -14.08
C VAL A 136 -18.82 -9.49 -13.64
N GLN A 137 -19.32 -8.53 -12.86
CA GLN A 137 -20.65 -8.64 -12.25
C GLN A 137 -21.78 -8.16 -13.17
N MET A 138 -21.60 -7.01 -13.81
CA MET A 138 -22.64 -6.39 -14.66
C MET A 138 -22.67 -7.00 -16.07
N HIS A 139 -21.49 -7.21 -16.67
CA HIS A 139 -21.41 -7.60 -18.08
C HIS A 139 -20.91 -9.05 -18.29
N GLU A 140 -20.45 -9.74 -17.25
CA GLU A 140 -19.85 -11.10 -17.32
C GLU A 140 -18.74 -11.24 -18.38
N TRP A 141 -18.06 -10.15 -18.71
CA TRP A 141 -17.00 -10.01 -19.72
C TRP A 141 -15.60 -10.36 -19.21
N TYR A 142 -15.48 -11.24 -18.22
CA TYR A 142 -14.19 -11.60 -17.62
C TYR A 142 -13.23 -12.31 -18.58
N GLN A 143 -13.74 -12.85 -19.70
CA GLN A 143 -12.95 -13.47 -20.76
C GLN A 143 -12.53 -12.49 -21.87
N MET A 144 -13.05 -11.26 -21.87
CA MET A 144 -12.71 -10.26 -22.89
C MET A 144 -11.27 -9.76 -22.72
N SER A 145 -10.58 -9.55 -23.83
CA SER A 145 -9.22 -8.99 -23.84
C SER A 145 -9.16 -7.61 -23.20
N SER A 146 -10.23 -6.82 -23.31
CA SER A 146 -10.35 -5.51 -22.67
C SER A 146 -10.22 -5.59 -21.15
N TYR A 147 -10.88 -6.56 -20.49
CA TYR A 147 -10.77 -6.77 -19.05
C TYR A 147 -9.32 -7.06 -18.63
N LEU A 148 -8.64 -7.95 -19.35
CA LEU A 148 -7.22 -8.26 -19.08
C LEU A 148 -6.33 -7.03 -19.23
N ILE A 149 -6.55 -6.21 -20.27
CA ILE A 149 -5.81 -4.96 -20.47
C ILE A 149 -6.01 -4.00 -19.30
N TYR A 150 -7.25 -3.82 -18.82
CA TYR A 150 -7.52 -2.96 -17.67
C TYR A 150 -6.87 -3.47 -16.38
N VAL A 151 -6.84 -4.78 -16.16
CA VAL A 151 -6.14 -5.38 -15.00
C VAL A 151 -4.63 -5.15 -15.10
N ILE A 152 -4.02 -5.33 -16.27
CA ILE A 152 -2.59 -5.06 -16.48
C ILE A 152 -2.28 -3.58 -16.23
N LEU A 153 -3.12 -2.67 -16.74
CA LEU A 153 -2.98 -1.23 -16.50
C LEU A 153 -3.13 -0.88 -15.02
N LEU A 154 -4.08 -1.51 -14.30
CA LEU A 154 -4.23 -1.36 -12.86
C LEU A 154 -2.97 -1.81 -12.12
N CYS A 155 -2.41 -2.97 -12.46
CA CYS A 155 -1.16 -3.46 -11.86
C CYS A 155 0.02 -2.51 -12.14
N ALA A 156 0.16 -2.02 -13.38
CA ALA A 156 1.21 -1.08 -13.75
C ALA A 156 1.07 0.27 -13.03
N ALA A 157 -0.16 0.79 -12.94
CA ALA A 157 -0.46 2.01 -12.20
C ALA A 157 -0.20 1.82 -10.69
N ALA A 158 -0.63 0.71 -10.10
CA ALA A 158 -0.37 0.37 -8.70
C ALA A 158 1.13 0.26 -8.41
N PHE A 159 1.91 -0.30 -9.33
CA PHE A 159 3.38 -0.32 -9.21
C PHE A 159 3.96 1.10 -9.17
N GLY A 160 3.56 1.95 -10.12
CA GLY A 160 4.01 3.35 -10.19
C GLY A 160 3.53 4.23 -9.03
N ALA A 161 2.39 3.89 -8.43
CA ALA A 161 1.75 4.63 -7.35
C ALA A 161 2.21 4.20 -5.94
N VAL A 162 2.51 2.92 -5.75
CA VAL A 162 2.88 2.35 -4.44
C VAL A 162 4.37 2.04 -4.37
N ILE A 163 4.89 1.27 -5.33
CA ILE A 163 6.26 0.72 -5.26
C ILE A 163 7.29 1.80 -5.56
N LEU A 164 7.06 2.63 -6.59
CA LEU A 164 8.00 3.68 -6.96
C LEU A 164 8.20 4.71 -5.83
N PRO A 165 7.15 5.26 -5.16
CA PRO A 165 7.33 6.12 -3.99
C PRO A 165 8.05 5.45 -2.81
N SER A 166 7.85 4.15 -2.60
CA SER A 166 8.60 3.41 -1.57
C SER A 166 10.09 3.32 -1.90
N ILE A 167 10.45 3.09 -3.17
CA ILE A 167 11.86 3.08 -3.61
C ILE A 167 12.49 4.45 -3.43
N THR A 168 11.84 5.52 -3.90
CA THR A 168 12.38 6.89 -3.78
C THR A 168 12.50 7.34 -2.32
N LEU A 169 11.53 6.95 -1.48
CA LEU A 169 11.59 7.12 -0.03
C LEU A 169 12.79 6.39 0.57
N CYS A 170 13.01 5.11 0.25
CA CYS A 170 14.15 4.36 0.79
C CYS A 170 15.49 5.00 0.40
N ILE A 171 15.63 5.45 -0.85
CA ILE A 171 16.83 6.17 -1.29
C ILE A 171 17.01 7.47 -0.52
N ALA A 172 15.94 8.27 -0.36
CA ALA A 172 16.01 9.50 0.42
C ALA A 172 16.34 9.21 1.90
N ALA A 173 15.75 8.18 2.51
CA ALA A 173 15.98 7.82 3.90
C ALA A 173 17.43 7.34 4.14
N THR A 174 17.99 6.54 3.23
CA THR A 174 19.38 6.08 3.36
C THR A 174 20.39 7.23 3.31
N GLN A 175 20.05 8.34 2.66
CA GLN A 175 20.90 9.52 2.55
C GLN A 175 20.69 10.55 3.67
N LEU A 176 19.87 10.25 4.69
CA LEU A 176 19.72 11.14 5.87
C LEU A 176 21.01 11.22 6.69
N LEU A 177 21.77 10.12 6.74
CA LEU A 177 23.07 10.04 7.41
C LEU A 177 24.16 9.82 6.36
N PRO A 178 25.10 10.79 6.19
CA PRO A 178 26.14 10.70 5.16
C PRO A 178 27.22 9.64 5.45
N TYR A 179 27.24 9.06 6.66
CA TYR A 179 28.17 8.01 7.05
C TYR A 179 27.40 6.74 7.40
N SER A 180 27.57 5.69 6.58
CA SER A 180 27.04 4.36 6.86
C SER A 180 27.94 3.66 7.87
N ARG A 181 27.59 3.72 9.15
CA ARG A 181 28.20 2.86 10.17
C ARG A 181 27.55 1.47 10.13
N GLN A 182 28.36 0.43 10.23
CA GLN A 182 27.85 -0.92 10.47
C GLN A 182 27.48 -1.07 11.94
N LEU A 183 26.27 -1.57 12.19
CA LEU A 183 25.78 -1.89 13.53
C LEU A 183 26.35 -3.24 13.98
N LYS A 184 26.46 -3.45 15.31
CA LYS A 184 26.90 -4.74 15.85
C LYS A 184 25.89 -5.84 15.47
N GLY A 185 26.40 -7.06 15.25
CA GLY A 185 25.55 -8.21 14.91
C GLY A 185 24.46 -8.44 15.95
N ASP A 186 23.24 -8.62 15.47
CA ASP A 186 22.06 -8.87 16.29
C ASP A 186 21.23 -10.00 15.65
N VAL A 187 21.28 -11.18 16.27
CA VAL A 187 20.60 -12.37 15.74
C VAL A 187 19.09 -12.22 15.88
N ILE A 188 18.61 -11.53 16.92
CA ILE A 188 17.19 -11.35 17.21
C ILE A 188 16.52 -10.56 16.08
N GLY A 189 17.13 -9.45 15.64
CA GLY A 189 16.59 -8.66 14.53
C GLY A 189 16.50 -9.43 13.20
N VAL A 190 17.45 -10.34 12.93
CA VAL A 190 17.42 -11.18 11.72
C VAL A 190 16.31 -12.23 11.83
N CYS A 191 16.18 -12.90 12.98
CA CYS A 191 15.12 -13.88 13.22
C CYS A 191 13.73 -13.24 13.15
N LEU A 192 13.57 -12.04 13.72
CA LEU A 192 12.32 -11.28 13.63
C LEU A 192 12.00 -10.92 12.17
N ALA A 193 12.98 -10.41 11.42
CA ALA A 193 12.77 -10.08 10.01
C ALA A 193 12.38 -11.30 9.17
N LEU A 194 13.03 -12.44 9.37
CA LEU A 194 12.67 -13.69 8.71
C LEU A 194 11.26 -14.15 9.09
N GLY A 195 10.92 -14.11 10.39
CA GLY A 195 9.59 -14.42 10.89
C GLY A 195 8.52 -13.52 10.26
N THR A 196 8.77 -12.22 10.14
CA THR A 196 7.83 -11.29 9.48
C THR A 196 7.63 -11.63 8.01
N ALA A 197 8.69 -12.00 7.28
CA ALA A 197 8.58 -12.39 5.88
C ALA A 197 7.78 -13.68 5.69
N LEU A 198 8.00 -14.67 6.55
CA LEU A 198 7.26 -15.94 6.52
C LEU A 198 5.78 -15.74 6.82
N ILE A 199 5.43 -14.99 7.88
CA ILE A 199 4.02 -14.71 8.19
C ILE A 199 3.39 -13.83 7.11
N ALA A 200 4.09 -12.83 6.59
CA ALA A 200 3.58 -11.99 5.50
C ALA A 200 3.28 -12.82 4.24
N ALA A 201 4.15 -13.79 3.91
CA ALA A 201 3.92 -14.71 2.80
C ALA A 201 2.67 -15.56 3.03
N THR A 202 2.50 -16.11 4.24
CA THR A 202 1.29 -16.86 4.61
C THR A 202 0.03 -16.02 4.48
N VAL A 203 0.01 -14.80 5.03
CA VAL A 203 -1.13 -13.88 4.92
C VAL A 203 -1.43 -13.55 3.46
N CYS A 204 -0.40 -13.27 2.65
CA CYS A 204 -0.54 -12.96 1.23
C CYS A 204 -1.14 -14.14 0.45
N CYS A 205 -0.66 -15.36 0.66
CA CYS A 205 -1.20 -16.56 0.03
C CYS A 205 -2.66 -16.85 0.45
N PHE A 206 -2.96 -16.77 1.75
CA PHE A 206 -4.32 -17.01 2.26
C PHE A 206 -5.31 -15.97 1.77
N SER A 207 -4.93 -14.68 1.80
CA SER A 207 -5.77 -13.60 1.28
C SER A 207 -5.96 -13.75 -0.23
N GLY A 208 -4.92 -14.15 -0.98
CA GLY A 208 -5.00 -14.39 -2.42
C GLY A 208 -5.97 -15.51 -2.76
N TYR A 209 -5.91 -16.61 -2.03
CA TYR A 209 -6.86 -17.72 -2.14
C TYR A 209 -8.30 -17.26 -1.85
N ALA A 210 -8.52 -16.57 -0.73
CA ALA A 210 -9.85 -16.08 -0.34
C ALA A 210 -10.43 -15.10 -1.36
N THR A 211 -9.59 -14.19 -1.87
CA THR A 211 -9.96 -13.22 -2.91
C THR A 211 -10.34 -13.93 -4.20
N SER A 212 -9.51 -14.86 -4.69
CA SER A 212 -9.80 -15.63 -5.90
C SER A 212 -11.13 -16.37 -5.80
N ARG A 213 -11.41 -17.01 -4.65
CA ARG A 213 -12.67 -17.72 -4.39
C ARG A 213 -13.87 -16.78 -4.33
N SER A 214 -13.71 -15.60 -3.74
CA SER A 214 -14.79 -14.60 -3.68
C SER A 214 -15.11 -13.99 -5.05
N LEU A 215 -14.12 -13.84 -5.93
CA LEU A 215 -14.27 -13.15 -7.23
C LEU A 215 -14.72 -14.07 -8.38
N THR A 216 -14.41 -15.37 -8.34
CA THR A 216 -14.63 -16.28 -9.48
C THR A 216 -15.90 -17.13 -9.39
N ASN A 217 -16.43 -17.37 -8.19
CA ASN A 217 -17.60 -18.23 -7.98
C ASN A 217 -18.91 -17.44 -7.84
N VAL A 218 -19.08 -16.40 -8.67
CA VAL A 218 -20.20 -15.45 -8.64
C VAL A 218 -21.56 -16.17 -8.70
N THR A 219 -21.68 -17.21 -9.51
CA THR A 219 -22.92 -17.98 -9.69
C THR A 219 -23.31 -18.80 -8.46
N GLN A 220 -22.34 -19.29 -7.68
CA GLN A 220 -22.58 -20.00 -6.41
C GLN A 220 -23.07 -19.04 -5.32
N TRP A 221 -22.54 -17.80 -5.30
CA TRP A 221 -23.02 -16.75 -4.41
C TRP A 221 -24.45 -16.30 -4.74
N LYS A 222 -24.77 -16.12 -6.03
CA LYS A 222 -26.10 -15.70 -6.51
C LYS A 222 -27.22 -16.69 -6.18
N ALA A 223 -26.90 -17.98 -6.09
CA ALA A 223 -27.88 -19.05 -5.86
C ALA A 223 -28.33 -19.22 -4.40
N SER A 224 -27.70 -18.56 -3.42
CA SER A 224 -28.06 -18.71 -2.00
C SER A 224 -29.13 -17.70 -1.56
N PRO A 225 -30.32 -18.16 -1.12
CA PRO A 225 -31.40 -17.29 -0.64
C PRO A 225 -31.20 -16.77 0.80
N VAL A 226 -30.16 -17.24 1.50
CA VAL A 226 -29.95 -16.97 2.94
C VAL A 226 -29.12 -15.70 3.19
N VAL A 227 -28.34 -15.24 2.20
CA VAL A 227 -27.47 -14.06 2.34
C VAL A 227 -28.16 -12.82 1.77
N ALA A 228 -28.67 -11.96 2.66
CA ALA A 228 -29.00 -10.59 2.30
C ALA A 228 -27.72 -9.86 1.86
N ASN A 229 -27.76 -9.15 0.73
CA ASN A 229 -26.65 -8.37 0.19
C ASN A 229 -25.40 -9.19 -0.19
N GLN A 230 -25.55 -10.14 -1.13
CA GLN A 230 -24.46 -10.95 -1.69
C GLN A 230 -23.27 -10.08 -2.16
N SER A 231 -23.53 -8.85 -2.63
CA SER A 231 -22.53 -7.82 -3.01
C SER A 231 -21.47 -7.57 -1.92
N ALA A 232 -21.81 -7.72 -0.64
CA ALA A 232 -20.95 -7.43 0.51
C ALA A 232 -19.81 -8.44 0.74
N LEU A 233 -19.93 -9.66 0.21
CA LEU A 233 -18.88 -10.69 0.27
C LEU A 233 -18.05 -10.77 -1.02
N TYR A 234 -18.51 -10.13 -2.10
CA TYR A 234 -17.66 -9.92 -3.27
C TYR A 234 -16.52 -8.97 -2.92
N SER A 235 -15.31 -9.28 -3.37
CA SER A 235 -14.06 -8.64 -2.96
C SER A 235 -13.60 -8.93 -1.52
N PHE A 236 -14.20 -9.92 -0.84
CA PHE A 236 -13.66 -10.39 0.44
C PHE A 236 -12.18 -10.75 0.30
N ALA A 237 -11.37 -10.30 1.26
CA ALA A 237 -9.92 -10.42 1.27
C ALA A 237 -9.14 -9.60 0.22
N LEU A 238 -9.78 -8.87 -0.70
CA LEU A 238 -9.05 -8.10 -1.74
C LEU A 238 -8.20 -6.99 -1.11
N LYS A 239 -8.76 -6.27 -0.14
CA LYS A 239 -8.02 -5.24 0.61
C LYS A 239 -6.84 -5.85 1.36
N GLU A 240 -7.06 -7.02 1.95
CA GLU A 240 -6.08 -7.80 2.69
C GLU A 240 -4.95 -8.26 1.76
N VAL A 241 -5.22 -8.73 0.54
CA VAL A 241 -4.20 -9.06 -0.47
C VAL A 241 -3.36 -7.86 -0.84
N ILE A 242 -4.00 -6.71 -1.10
CA ILE A 242 -3.29 -5.49 -1.51
C ILE A 242 -2.33 -5.06 -0.40
N VAL A 243 -2.78 -5.02 0.85
CA VAL A 243 -1.92 -4.67 1.99
C VAL A 243 -0.86 -5.75 2.24
N ALA A 244 -1.23 -7.04 2.20
CA ALA A 244 -0.31 -8.14 2.48
C ALA A 244 0.78 -8.28 1.42
N SER A 245 0.49 -8.02 0.14
CA SER A 245 1.49 -8.01 -0.93
C SER A 245 2.53 -6.90 -0.75
N TYR A 246 2.09 -5.70 -0.33
CA TYR A 246 3.00 -4.61 0.03
C TYR A 246 3.85 -4.98 1.25
N VAL A 247 3.24 -5.51 2.31
CA VAL A 247 3.96 -5.92 3.53
C VAL A 247 4.94 -7.05 3.24
N LEU A 248 4.60 -8.00 2.37
CA LEU A 248 5.51 -9.05 1.92
C LEU A 248 6.75 -8.46 1.23
N LEU A 249 6.55 -7.55 0.26
CA LEU A 249 7.67 -6.88 -0.39
C LEU A 249 8.53 -6.09 0.60
N ALA A 250 7.89 -5.36 1.52
CA ALA A 250 8.57 -4.61 2.57
C ALA A 250 9.35 -5.52 3.53
N SER A 251 8.81 -6.70 3.88
CA SER A 251 9.49 -7.66 4.77
C SER A 251 10.76 -8.24 4.17
N VAL A 252 10.82 -8.41 2.84
CA VAL A 252 12.07 -8.77 2.14
C VAL A 252 13.10 -7.66 2.33
N PHE A 253 12.69 -6.39 2.21
CA PHE A 253 13.58 -5.25 2.49
C PHE A 253 14.01 -5.20 3.96
N PHE A 254 13.12 -5.52 4.91
CA PHE A 254 13.47 -5.60 6.32
C PHE A 254 14.54 -6.66 6.57
N PHE A 255 14.40 -7.83 5.95
CA PHE A 255 15.39 -8.90 6.02
C PHE A 255 16.74 -8.45 5.45
N VAL A 256 16.76 -7.83 4.27
CA VAL A 256 17.99 -7.28 3.68
C VAL A 256 18.64 -6.25 4.61
N SER A 257 17.85 -5.34 5.20
CA SER A 257 18.36 -4.34 6.15
C SER A 257 18.95 -4.97 7.43
N ALA A 258 18.31 -6.03 7.93
CA ALA A 258 18.73 -6.76 9.12
C ALA A 258 19.99 -7.61 8.88
N VAL A 259 20.20 -8.10 7.65
CA VAL A 259 21.41 -8.84 7.28
C VAL A 259 22.57 -7.89 7.00
N GLN A 260 22.35 -6.83 6.21
CA GLN A 260 23.42 -5.90 5.81
C GLN A 260 23.87 -4.98 6.96
N ARG A 261 23.01 -4.73 7.96
CA ARG A 261 23.33 -3.96 9.18
C ARG A 261 23.92 -2.56 8.95
N ASN A 262 23.69 -1.99 7.76
CA ASN A 262 24.03 -0.59 7.48
C ASN A 262 23.01 0.32 8.16
N GLN A 263 23.47 1.25 9.00
CA GLN A 263 22.60 2.14 9.75
C GLN A 263 21.62 2.92 8.86
N SER A 264 22.05 3.33 7.67
CA SER A 264 21.20 4.01 6.67
C SER A 264 20.04 3.15 6.18
N LEU A 265 20.28 1.86 5.92
CA LEU A 265 19.26 0.90 5.51
C LEU A 265 18.33 0.55 6.66
N VAL A 266 18.85 0.47 7.88
CA VAL A 266 18.04 0.20 9.08
C VAL A 266 17.08 1.36 9.36
N ILE A 267 17.48 2.62 9.12
CA ILE A 267 16.58 3.78 9.22
C ILE A 267 15.50 3.73 8.13
N ALA A 268 15.89 3.46 6.88
CA ALA A 268 14.91 3.33 5.80
C ALA A 268 13.91 2.20 6.10
N SER A 269 14.39 1.07 6.61
CA SER A 269 13.58 -0.06 7.05
C SER A 269 12.61 0.34 8.17
N ALA A 270 13.07 1.07 9.18
CA ALA A 270 12.22 1.56 10.27
C ALA A 270 11.07 2.47 9.76
N ILE A 271 11.33 3.33 8.78
CA ILE A 271 10.27 4.18 8.18
C ILE A 271 9.24 3.32 7.44
N ILE A 272 9.69 2.35 6.63
CA ILE A 272 8.76 1.44 5.93
C ILE A 272 7.99 0.54 6.92
N GLN A 273 8.60 0.12 8.03
CA GLN A 273 7.91 -0.61 9.10
C GLN A 273 6.75 0.20 9.69
N ILE A 274 6.92 1.51 9.92
CA ILE A 274 5.82 2.39 10.36
C ILE A 274 4.68 2.39 9.35
N ILE A 275 5.00 2.51 8.05
CA ILE A 275 3.98 2.44 6.98
C ILE A 275 3.23 1.10 7.03
N CYS A 276 3.94 -0.02 7.18
CA CYS A 276 3.33 -1.35 7.28
C CYS A 276 2.43 -1.50 8.51
N VAL A 277 2.86 -1.00 9.68
CA VAL A 277 2.05 -1.01 10.91
C VAL A 277 0.76 -0.21 10.72
N LEU A 278 0.85 0.99 10.14
CA LEU A 278 -0.32 1.83 9.85
C LEU A 278 -1.25 1.17 8.82
N ALA A 279 -0.70 0.60 7.76
CA ALA A 279 -1.48 -0.09 6.73
C ALA A 279 -2.24 -1.31 7.27
N LEU A 280 -1.58 -2.14 8.09
CA LEU A 280 -2.22 -3.27 8.77
C LEU A 280 -3.24 -2.81 9.81
N GLY A 281 -2.95 -1.73 10.55
CA GLY A 281 -3.87 -1.13 11.50
C GLY A 281 -5.21 -0.71 10.87
N GLN A 282 -5.18 -0.20 9.63
CA GLN A 282 -6.40 0.13 8.87
C GLN A 282 -7.28 -1.08 8.51
N LEU A 283 -6.76 -2.30 8.56
CA LEU A 283 -7.54 -3.52 8.38
C LEU A 283 -8.28 -3.92 9.66
N LEU A 284 -7.80 -3.48 10.82
CA LEU A 284 -8.31 -3.86 12.15
C LEU A 284 -9.21 -2.80 12.78
N SER A 285 -9.83 -1.94 11.97
CA SER A 285 -10.81 -0.97 12.49
C SER A 285 -11.99 -1.68 13.19
N PRO A 286 -12.58 -1.13 14.25
CA PRO A 286 -13.67 -1.78 14.99
C PRO A 286 -14.85 -2.20 14.12
N SER A 287 -15.24 -1.36 13.15
CA SER A 287 -16.33 -1.66 12.20
C SER A 287 -16.00 -2.86 11.30
N ARG A 288 -14.75 -2.98 10.85
CA ARG A 288 -14.28 -4.13 10.06
C ARG A 288 -14.25 -5.40 10.89
N LEU A 289 -13.71 -5.36 12.10
CA LEU A 289 -13.70 -6.52 12.99
C LEU A 289 -15.11 -6.99 13.33
N ALA A 290 -16.05 -6.06 13.59
CA ALA A 290 -17.45 -6.40 13.81
C ALA A 290 -18.06 -7.07 12.56
N ALA A 291 -17.83 -6.51 11.36
CA ALA A 291 -18.31 -7.11 10.12
C ALA A 291 -17.73 -8.51 9.89
N VAL A 292 -16.43 -8.72 10.14
CA VAL A 292 -15.75 -10.01 10.03
C VAL A 292 -16.36 -11.04 10.98
N LEU A 293 -16.61 -10.68 12.24
CA LEU A 293 -17.20 -11.57 13.23
C LEU A 293 -18.66 -11.93 12.87
N VAL A 294 -19.47 -10.94 12.49
CA VAL A 294 -20.86 -11.16 12.06
C VAL A 294 -20.90 -12.06 10.81
N ASN A 295 -20.09 -11.76 9.80
CA ASN A 295 -20.03 -12.55 8.57
C ASN A 295 -19.50 -13.97 8.84
N SER A 296 -18.53 -14.13 9.75
CA SER A 296 -18.05 -15.45 10.15
C SER A 296 -19.15 -16.30 10.79
N ARG A 297 -20.04 -15.68 11.58
CA ARG A 297 -21.18 -16.36 12.19
C ARG A 297 -22.22 -16.77 11.15
N VAL A 298 -22.48 -15.92 10.16
CA VAL A 298 -23.40 -16.25 9.05
C VAL A 298 -22.86 -17.43 8.25
N LEU A 299 -21.58 -17.42 7.91
CA LEU A 299 -20.91 -18.53 7.19
C LEU A 299 -20.88 -19.84 8.00
N ALA A 300 -20.96 -19.78 9.33
CA ALA A 300 -20.99 -20.96 10.19
C ALA A 300 -22.32 -21.73 10.12
N ILE A 301 -23.42 -21.02 9.84
CA ILE A 301 -24.79 -21.56 9.87
C ILE A 301 -25.05 -22.41 8.61
N ASP A 302 -24.37 -22.12 7.50
CA ASP A 302 -24.60 -22.75 6.21
C ASP A 302 -23.27 -23.14 5.54
N ASN A 303 -22.69 -24.25 5.98
CA ASN A 303 -21.34 -24.70 5.59
C ASN A 303 -21.26 -25.33 4.18
N SER A 304 -22.37 -25.51 3.48
CA SER A 304 -22.43 -26.43 2.32
C SER A 304 -22.36 -25.75 0.94
N ILE A 305 -22.46 -24.42 0.87
CA ILE A 305 -22.67 -23.70 -0.41
C ILE A 305 -21.58 -22.65 -0.69
N TYR A 306 -20.83 -22.17 0.32
CA TYR A 306 -19.93 -21.03 0.12
C TYR A 306 -18.51 -21.40 -0.30
N PRO A 307 -17.89 -20.62 -1.21
CA PRO A 307 -16.52 -20.84 -1.65
C PRO A 307 -15.46 -20.42 -0.61
N VAL A 308 -15.87 -19.75 0.47
CA VAL A 308 -15.01 -19.38 1.61
C VAL A 308 -15.68 -19.86 2.90
N ALA A 309 -15.01 -20.77 3.62
CA ALA A 309 -15.47 -21.26 4.91
C ALA A 309 -15.21 -20.26 6.05
N GLN A 310 -15.99 -20.34 7.13
CA GLN A 310 -15.80 -19.55 8.35
C GLN A 310 -14.35 -19.60 8.86
N VAL A 311 -13.77 -20.81 8.91
CA VAL A 311 -12.40 -21.03 9.41
C VAL A 311 -11.39 -20.18 8.64
N ASN A 312 -11.55 -20.01 7.33
CA ASN A 312 -10.65 -19.22 6.50
C ASN A 312 -10.68 -17.73 6.89
N VAL A 313 -11.87 -17.20 7.21
CA VAL A 313 -12.06 -15.80 7.62
C VAL A 313 -11.37 -15.52 8.95
N VAL A 314 -11.63 -16.38 9.95
CA VAL A 314 -11.05 -16.24 11.29
C VAL A 314 -9.54 -16.42 11.25
N LEU A 315 -9.05 -17.43 10.53
CA LEU A 315 -7.63 -17.72 10.41
C LEU A 315 -6.87 -16.60 9.70
N LEU A 316 -7.44 -16.01 8.64
CA LEU A 316 -6.84 -14.87 7.94
C LEU A 316 -6.64 -13.69 8.90
N TYR A 317 -7.67 -13.32 9.67
CA TYR A 317 -7.58 -12.21 10.61
C TYR A 317 -6.67 -12.52 11.80
N ALA A 318 -6.62 -13.77 12.27
CA ALA A 318 -5.65 -14.20 13.27
C ALA A 318 -4.20 -14.01 12.77
N PHE A 319 -3.91 -14.39 11.52
CA PHE A 319 -2.59 -14.17 10.93
C PHE A 319 -2.28 -12.69 10.68
N ILE A 320 -3.25 -11.86 10.31
CA ILE A 320 -3.08 -10.40 10.18
C ILE A 320 -2.70 -9.78 11.53
N ILE A 321 -3.38 -10.18 12.62
CA ILE A 321 -3.05 -9.72 13.98
C ILE A 321 -1.65 -10.18 14.38
N ALA A 322 -1.30 -11.44 14.12
CA ALA A 322 0.04 -11.97 14.40
C ALA A 322 1.12 -11.22 13.60
N LEU A 323 0.87 -10.91 12.33
CA LEU A 323 1.77 -10.15 11.47
C LEU A 323 1.98 -8.72 12.00
N LEU A 324 0.89 -8.04 12.40
CA LEU A 324 0.96 -6.72 13.00
C LEU A 324 1.78 -6.74 14.30
N PHE A 325 1.56 -7.74 15.15
CA PHE A 325 2.33 -7.93 16.38
C PHE A 325 3.82 -8.11 16.10
N LEU A 326 4.18 -9.02 15.18
CA LEU A 326 5.58 -9.28 14.85
C LEU A 326 6.28 -8.05 14.25
N ILE A 327 5.64 -7.33 13.32
CA ILE A 327 6.22 -6.10 12.75
C ILE A 327 6.38 -5.03 13.82
N SER A 328 5.44 -4.93 14.77
CA SER A 328 5.54 -3.97 15.88
C SER A 328 6.72 -4.31 16.80
N VAL A 329 6.92 -5.59 17.13
CA VAL A 329 8.09 -6.05 17.92
C VAL A 329 9.39 -5.82 17.14
N GLN A 330 9.40 -6.10 15.84
CA GLN A 330 10.54 -5.82 14.98
C GLN A 330 10.86 -4.32 14.91
N PHE A 331 9.86 -3.46 14.85
CA PHE A 331 10.04 -2.01 14.87
C PHE A 331 10.65 -1.55 16.19
N ILE A 332 10.11 -2.00 17.33
CA ILE A 332 10.64 -1.66 18.66
C ILE A 332 12.11 -2.07 18.79
N THR A 333 12.45 -3.31 18.40
CA THR A 333 13.84 -3.80 18.42
C THR A 333 14.75 -3.00 17.48
N THR A 334 14.25 -2.62 16.30
CA THR A 334 14.96 -1.76 15.36
C THR A 334 15.28 -0.39 15.98
N ILE A 335 14.30 0.26 16.62
CA ILE A 335 14.49 1.54 17.30
C ILE A 335 15.46 1.44 18.48
N ILE A 336 15.37 0.38 19.29
CA ILE A 336 16.32 0.13 20.40
C ILE A 336 17.74 0.00 19.85
N SER A 337 17.93 -0.74 18.75
CA SER A 337 19.24 -0.90 18.11
C SER A 337 19.81 0.42 17.57
N LEU A 338 18.96 1.29 17.03
CA LEU A 338 19.37 2.61 16.55
C LEU A 338 19.76 3.54 17.72
N ARG A 339 19.06 3.44 18.86
CA ARG A 339 19.31 4.27 20.05
C ARG A 339 20.59 3.88 20.79
N SER A 340 20.82 2.59 21.02
CA SER A 340 21.97 2.09 21.79
C SER A 340 23.32 2.46 21.17
N HIS A 341 23.35 2.72 19.86
CA HIS A 341 24.56 3.11 19.13
C HIS A 341 24.72 4.62 18.93
N SER A 342 23.79 5.45 19.42
CA SER A 342 23.82 6.91 19.33
C SER A 342 24.53 7.63 20.50
N THR A 343 24.86 6.91 21.59
CA THR A 343 25.66 7.45 22.69
C THR A 343 27.16 7.37 22.36
N PRO A 344 27.88 8.51 22.22
CA PRO A 344 29.32 8.48 22.08
C PRO A 344 29.92 8.24 23.46
N THR A 345 30.52 7.06 23.68
CA THR A 345 31.54 6.92 24.71
C THR A 345 32.71 7.81 24.29
N ALA A 346 32.84 8.95 24.95
CA ALA A 346 34.06 9.74 24.96
C ALA A 346 35.16 8.91 25.63
N SER A 347 35.99 8.22 24.83
CA SER A 347 37.40 7.90 25.09
C SER A 347 37.87 6.77 24.17
N ALA A 348 38.98 7.03 23.48
CA ALA A 348 40.00 6.11 22.93
C ALA A 348 40.25 6.26 21.40
N PRO A 349 41.53 6.13 20.97
CA PRO A 349 42.12 6.89 19.89
C PRO A 349 41.88 6.32 18.50
N THR A 350 42.02 7.22 17.53
CA THR A 350 42.07 7.05 16.08
C THR A 350 42.71 5.74 15.61
N LEU A 351 41.88 4.86 15.05
CA LEU A 351 42.28 3.86 14.06
C LEU A 351 41.55 4.23 12.77
N GLU A 352 42.30 4.81 11.83
CA GLU A 352 41.86 5.13 10.48
C GLU A 352 41.47 3.84 9.74
N TYR A 353 40.19 3.52 9.72
CA TYR A 353 39.66 2.62 8.70
C TYR A 353 39.50 3.40 7.38
N PRO A 354 39.85 2.82 6.23
CA PRO A 354 39.73 3.49 4.94
C PRO A 354 38.27 3.89 4.71
N GLN A 355 38.03 5.19 4.76
CA GLN A 355 36.74 5.82 4.53
C GLN A 355 36.35 5.60 3.07
N GLN A 356 35.52 4.60 2.81
CA GLN A 356 34.85 4.49 1.53
C GLN A 356 33.76 5.57 1.47
N ARG A 357 34.14 6.78 1.04
CA ARG A 357 33.19 7.83 0.66
C ARG A 357 32.29 7.25 -0.42
N THR A 358 31.00 7.12 -0.13
CA THR A 358 29.99 7.02 -1.19
C THR A 358 29.97 8.38 -1.89
N SER A 359 30.70 8.50 -2.99
CA SER A 359 30.72 9.69 -3.83
C SER A 359 29.38 9.83 -4.55
N PHE A 360 28.51 10.70 -4.02
CA PHE A 360 27.32 11.23 -4.69
C PHE A 360 27.36 12.75 -4.70
#